data_AF-A0A2R6NZA6-F1
#
_entry.id   AF-A0A2R6NZA6-F1
#
_cell.length_a   1.000
_cell.length_b   1.000
_cell.length_c   1.000
_cell.angle_alpha   90.00
_cell.angle_beta   90.00
_cell.angle_gamma   90.00
#
_symmetry.space_group_name_H-M   'P 1'
#
loop_
_entity.id
_entity.type
_entity.pdbx_description
1 polymer ?
#
loop_
_entity_poly.entity_id
_entity_poly.type
_entity_poly.pdbx_seq_one_letter_code
_entity_poly.pdbx_strand_id
1 'polypeptide(L)'
;MNKGLPTTSLMDPPTSMPTRNAGRVGRLLLPVVAVFAFLLLQSVFEFRVARDDAVKLPLHASEIIDKCRALSIKPGPPEDFHLRTHSDRFVAGTKPTLIKNATIWTGGVEGLEILKGDILVTNGLIKGVGVIDKDYLAALDDVVTLDASGAWVSPGIVDLHSHLGVSPSPSMSGSNDGNSRKGPILPWLRALDSLNTHNDAYRLSVAGGVTTALVLPGSANAIGGQGIVIKLRPPEDRSPTGMLLENPYSTNQTEYDTSAVFRYRQMK
;
A
#
# COMPACT_ATOMS: atom_id res chain seq x y z
N MET A 1 74.95 9.61 -7.78
CA MET A 1 75.19 10.84 -8.57
C MET A 1 74.51 11.97 -7.80
N ASN A 2 75.14 12.58 -6.80
CA ASN A 2 76.25 13.54 -6.84
C ASN A 2 75.85 14.89 -7.47
N LYS A 3 76.25 15.96 -6.77
CA LYS A 3 76.15 17.42 -7.02
C LYS A 3 74.97 18.08 -6.28
N GLY A 4 75.16 19.01 -5.35
CA GLY A 4 76.34 19.77 -4.94
C GLY A 4 75.87 21.15 -4.46
N LEU A 5 76.39 21.60 -3.31
CA LEU A 5 76.12 22.88 -2.62
C LEU A 5 76.47 24.12 -3.48
N PRO A 6 76.14 25.33 -2.98
CA PRO A 6 77.18 26.08 -2.28
C PRO A 6 76.74 26.72 -0.95
N THR A 7 77.71 26.75 -0.04
CA THR A 7 77.81 27.45 1.25
C THR A 7 78.27 28.90 1.09
N THR A 8 77.96 29.76 2.06
CA THR A 8 78.82 30.77 2.74
C THR A 8 77.92 31.58 3.71
N SER A 9 78.33 32.12 4.86
CA SER A 9 79.55 32.06 5.68
C SER A 9 79.19 32.63 7.07
N LEU A 10 79.87 32.11 8.10
CA LEU A 10 79.83 32.48 9.51
C LEU A 10 80.31 33.93 9.78
N MET A 11 79.78 34.54 10.85
CA MET A 11 80.58 35.42 11.71
C MET A 11 80.04 35.42 13.15
N ASP A 12 80.99 35.45 14.08
CA ASP A 12 80.99 34.92 15.46
C ASP A 12 80.67 35.97 16.57
N PRO A 13 80.58 35.57 17.86
CA PRO A 13 79.85 36.24 18.96
C PRO A 13 80.78 37.16 19.81
N PRO A 14 80.39 37.80 20.95
CA PRO A 14 80.26 37.11 22.24
C PRO A 14 79.37 37.76 23.36
N THR A 15 79.02 36.90 24.34
CA THR A 15 78.93 37.11 25.81
C THR A 15 78.26 38.34 26.47
N SER A 16 77.24 38.08 27.30
CA SER A 16 77.31 38.35 28.76
C SER A 16 76.08 37.76 29.49
N MET A 17 76.29 37.09 30.64
CA MET A 17 75.25 36.83 31.65
C MET A 17 75.25 38.00 32.64
N PRO A 18 74.09 38.35 33.26
CA PRO A 18 73.94 37.91 34.66
C PRO A 18 72.48 37.67 35.15
N THR A 19 72.40 36.68 36.04
CA THR A 19 71.66 36.65 37.33
C THR A 19 70.13 36.75 37.42
N ARG A 20 69.61 35.76 38.19
CA ARG A 20 68.31 35.60 38.87
C ARG A 20 67.60 36.92 39.21
N ASN A 21 66.28 36.94 39.00
CA ASN A 21 65.41 37.42 40.07
C ASN A 21 64.00 36.81 40.08
N ALA A 22 63.49 36.73 41.31
CA ALA A 22 62.26 36.08 41.73
C ALA A 22 60.98 36.75 41.18
N GLY A 23 59.95 35.94 40.97
CA GLY A 23 58.62 36.39 40.55
C GLY A 23 57.66 35.24 40.25
N ARG A 24 57.69 34.17 41.07
CA ARG A 24 56.67 33.11 41.06
C ARG A 24 55.48 33.61 41.88
N VAL A 25 54.31 33.68 41.23
CA VAL A 25 52.91 33.60 41.76
C VAL A 25 51.95 34.40 40.85
N GLY A 26 52.41 35.43 40.12
CA GLY A 26 51.57 36.17 39.15
C GLY A 26 51.41 35.53 37.75
N ARG A 27 52.22 34.52 37.39
CA ARG A 27 52.27 33.96 36.02
C ARG A 27 51.37 32.74 35.76
N LEU A 28 50.73 32.18 36.79
CA LEU A 28 49.84 31.01 36.66
C LEU A 28 48.34 31.35 36.68
N LEU A 29 47.95 32.53 37.17
CA LEU A 29 46.55 32.98 37.16
C LEU A 29 46.07 33.38 35.75
N LEU A 30 46.92 34.06 34.97
CA LEU A 30 46.59 34.45 33.59
C LEU A 30 46.23 33.26 32.68
N PRO A 31 47.02 32.17 32.59
CA PRO A 31 46.67 31.05 31.72
C PRO A 31 45.41 30.32 32.20
N VAL A 32 45.16 30.22 33.52
CA VAL A 32 43.94 29.58 34.04
C VAL A 32 42.69 30.40 33.72
N VAL A 33 42.74 31.73 33.86
CA VAL A 33 41.64 32.62 33.47
C VAL A 33 41.42 32.60 31.97
N ALA A 34 42.48 32.54 31.16
CA ALA A 34 42.37 32.44 29.70
C ALA A 34 41.74 31.11 29.25
N VAL A 35 42.11 29.98 29.87
CA VAL A 35 41.49 28.68 29.61
C VAL A 35 40.01 28.68 30.02
N PHE A 36 39.68 29.23 31.19
CA PHE A 36 38.29 29.31 31.64
C PHE A 36 37.43 30.22 30.75
N ALA A 37 37.99 31.37 30.33
CA ALA A 37 37.34 32.27 29.39
C ALA A 37 37.15 31.62 28.01
N PHE A 38 38.14 30.85 27.53
CA PHE A 38 38.04 30.10 26.27
C PHE A 38 36.98 28.99 26.35
N LEU A 39 36.92 28.24 27.45
CA LEU A 39 35.89 27.22 27.67
C LEU A 39 34.48 27.82 27.80
N LEU A 40 34.36 28.99 28.45
CA LEU A 40 33.11 29.75 28.48
C LEU A 40 32.74 30.29 27.08
N LEU A 41 33.71 30.75 26.29
CA LEU A 41 33.45 31.21 24.94
C LEU A 41 33.02 30.05 24.03
N GLN A 42 33.66 28.88 24.17
CA GLN A 42 33.26 27.66 23.46
C GLN A 42 31.87 27.21 23.88
N SER A 43 31.55 27.19 25.18
CA SER A 43 30.21 26.79 25.63
C SER A 43 29.13 27.77 25.19
N VAL A 44 29.40 29.09 25.20
CA VAL A 44 28.49 30.11 24.68
C VAL A 44 28.34 30.01 23.16
N PHE A 45 29.43 29.73 22.44
CA PHE A 45 29.41 29.55 20.99
C PHE A 45 28.61 28.30 20.59
N GLU A 46 28.90 27.15 21.20
CA GLU A 46 28.15 25.90 21.02
C GLU A 46 26.66 26.09 21.37
N PHE A 47 26.35 26.80 22.46
CA PHE A 47 24.98 27.12 22.84
C PHE A 47 24.28 28.07 21.85
N ARG A 48 25.02 28.99 21.20
CA ARG A 48 24.49 29.87 20.15
C ARG A 48 24.22 29.11 18.86
N VAL A 49 25.17 28.28 18.42
CA VAL A 49 25.04 27.43 17.24
C VAL A 49 23.86 26.46 17.41
N ALA A 50 23.74 25.81 18.57
CA ALA A 50 22.61 24.94 18.87
C ALA A 50 21.26 25.67 18.93
N ARG A 51 21.24 26.99 19.18
CA ARG A 51 20.01 27.80 19.24
C ARG A 51 19.57 28.34 17.88
N ASP A 52 20.50 28.52 16.93
CA ASP A 52 20.20 28.97 15.56
C ASP A 52 19.74 27.84 14.64
N ASP A 53 19.94 26.58 15.02
CA ASP A 53 19.38 25.39 14.34
C ASP A 53 17.91 25.13 14.74
N ALA A 54 17.10 26.19 14.82
CA ALA A 54 15.65 26.03 14.92
C ALA A 54 15.13 25.46 13.60
N VAL A 55 15.08 24.12 13.51
CA VAL A 55 14.55 23.39 12.35
C VAL A 55 13.13 23.89 12.08
N LYS A 56 12.97 24.63 10.98
CA LYS A 56 11.64 25.05 10.51
C LYS A 56 10.91 23.81 10.03
N LEU A 57 9.97 23.33 10.84
CA LEU A 57 9.07 22.26 10.44
C LEU A 57 8.31 22.72 9.19
N PRO A 58 8.28 21.91 8.11
CA PRO A 58 7.50 22.24 6.93
C PRO A 58 6.01 22.32 7.29
N LEU A 59 5.27 23.09 6.52
CA LEU A 59 3.81 23.04 6.57
C LEU A 59 3.37 21.58 6.33
N HIS A 60 2.39 21.11 7.11
CA HIS A 60 1.91 19.72 7.06
C HIS A 60 2.94 18.64 7.46
N ALA A 61 3.97 18.98 8.26
CA ALA A 61 4.98 18.01 8.70
C ALA A 61 4.38 16.73 9.32
N SER A 62 3.33 16.86 10.14
CA SER A 62 2.64 15.71 10.74
C SER A 62 1.99 14.81 9.68
N GLU A 63 1.25 15.39 8.75
CA GLU A 63 0.58 14.67 7.65
C GLU A 63 1.61 13.96 6.75
N ILE A 64 2.72 14.61 6.44
CA ILE A 64 3.82 14.02 5.65
C ILE A 64 4.42 12.82 6.38
N ILE A 65 4.69 12.93 7.69
CA ILE A 65 5.22 11.83 8.51
C ILE A 65 4.23 10.67 8.55
N ASP A 66 2.94 10.95 8.73
CA ASP A 66 1.89 9.92 8.75
C ASP A 66 1.76 9.23 7.40
N LYS A 67 1.83 9.99 6.29
CA LYS A 67 1.86 9.43 4.93
C LYS A 67 3.08 8.55 4.69
N CYS A 68 4.26 8.98 5.13
CA CYS A 68 5.48 8.19 5.05
C CYS A 68 5.36 6.89 5.86
N ARG A 69 4.74 6.93 7.04
CA ARG A 69 4.46 5.73 7.85
C ARG A 69 3.47 4.81 7.13
N ALA A 70 2.46 5.37 6.46
CA ALA A 70 1.48 4.58 5.71
C ALA A 70 2.10 3.79 4.53
N LEU A 71 3.20 4.27 3.94
CA LEU A 71 3.89 3.58 2.84
C LEU A 71 4.45 2.20 3.24
N SER A 72 4.73 1.97 4.52
CA SER A 72 5.23 0.68 5.01
C SER A 72 4.12 -0.27 5.49
N ILE A 73 2.87 0.21 5.56
CA ILE A 73 1.72 -0.62 5.93
C ILE A 73 1.40 -1.55 4.77
N LYS A 74 1.37 -2.85 5.04
CA LYS A 74 0.94 -3.83 4.04
C LYS A 74 -0.58 -3.71 3.83
N PRO A 75 -1.07 -3.69 2.58
CA PRO A 75 -2.50 -3.77 2.31
C PRO A 75 -3.08 -5.06 2.90
N GLY A 76 -4.29 -4.97 3.42
CA GLY A 76 -4.99 -6.06 4.08
C GLY A 76 -6.39 -5.64 4.47
N PRO A 77 -7.25 -6.61 4.77
CA PRO A 77 -8.58 -6.29 5.27
C PRO A 77 -8.51 -5.67 6.67
N PRO A 78 -9.60 -5.04 7.16
CA PRO A 78 -9.70 -4.58 8.54
C PRO A 78 -9.43 -5.70 9.57
N GLU A 79 -9.01 -5.34 10.78
CA GLU A 79 -8.67 -6.31 11.85
C GLU A 79 -9.84 -7.26 12.20
N ASP A 80 -11.08 -6.77 12.10
CA ASP A 80 -12.31 -7.52 12.38
C ASP A 80 -12.86 -8.29 11.17
N PHE A 81 -12.18 -8.29 10.02
CA PHE A 81 -12.66 -8.92 8.79
C PHE A 81 -12.99 -10.40 8.96
N HIS A 82 -12.24 -11.13 9.79
CA HIS A 82 -12.49 -12.54 10.05
C HIS A 82 -13.62 -12.80 11.07
N LEU A 83 -14.08 -11.77 11.77
CA LEU A 83 -15.20 -11.84 12.72
C LEU A 83 -16.56 -11.68 12.04
N ARG A 84 -16.59 -11.34 10.74
CA ARG A 84 -17.83 -11.09 10.01
C ARG A 84 -18.72 -12.33 9.96
N THR A 85 -20.01 -12.10 10.21
CA THR A 85 -21.05 -13.14 10.18
C THR A 85 -21.69 -13.31 8.81
N HIS A 86 -21.53 -12.31 7.94
CA HIS A 86 -22.03 -12.27 6.57
C HIS A 86 -21.03 -11.54 5.66
N SER A 87 -21.20 -11.68 4.34
CA SER A 87 -20.48 -10.88 3.36
C SER A 87 -21.10 -9.49 3.24
N ASP A 88 -20.28 -8.46 3.05
CA ASP A 88 -20.71 -7.09 2.72
C ASP A 88 -21.59 -7.00 1.47
N ARG A 89 -21.54 -8.03 0.61
CA ARG A 89 -22.32 -8.17 -0.62
C ARG A 89 -23.40 -9.25 -0.53
N PHE A 90 -23.72 -9.68 0.69
CA PHE A 90 -24.81 -10.62 0.94
C PHE A 90 -26.14 -9.99 0.57
N VAL A 91 -26.99 -10.75 -0.12
CA VAL A 91 -28.36 -10.32 -0.44
C VAL A 91 -29.33 -11.05 0.48
N ALA A 92 -30.13 -10.28 1.21
CA ALA A 92 -31.10 -10.80 2.15
C ALA A 92 -32.04 -11.81 1.46
N GLY A 93 -32.36 -12.90 2.18
CA GLY A 93 -33.15 -14.01 1.63
C GLY A 93 -32.38 -15.00 0.75
N THR A 94 -31.08 -14.78 0.50
CA THR A 94 -30.23 -15.82 -0.11
C THR A 94 -30.11 -17.00 0.86
N LYS A 95 -30.62 -18.16 0.44
CA LYS A 95 -30.61 -19.39 1.24
C LYS A 95 -29.17 -19.93 1.43
N PRO A 96 -28.88 -20.62 2.54
CA PRO A 96 -27.67 -21.43 2.66
C PRO A 96 -27.60 -22.45 1.52
N THR A 97 -26.41 -22.65 0.96
CA THR A 97 -26.19 -23.61 -0.14
C THR A 97 -25.14 -24.62 0.25
N LEU A 98 -25.49 -25.90 0.17
CA LEU A 98 -24.59 -27.03 0.31
C LEU A 98 -24.30 -27.62 -1.08
N ILE A 99 -23.06 -27.51 -1.54
CA ILE A 99 -22.57 -28.19 -2.74
C ILE A 99 -21.97 -29.52 -2.29
N LYS A 100 -22.54 -30.64 -2.72
CA LYS A 100 -22.13 -31.98 -2.29
C LYS A 100 -21.25 -32.68 -3.31
N ASN A 101 -20.43 -33.61 -2.83
CA ASN A 101 -19.69 -34.58 -3.66
C ASN A 101 -18.88 -33.88 -4.76
N ALA A 102 -18.12 -32.85 -4.41
CA ALA A 102 -17.26 -32.10 -5.32
C ALA A 102 -15.80 -32.59 -5.25
N THR A 103 -15.09 -32.43 -6.36
CA THR A 103 -13.62 -32.39 -6.39
C THR A 103 -13.20 -30.94 -6.23
N ILE A 104 -12.66 -30.58 -5.07
CA ILE A 104 -12.47 -29.18 -4.66
C ILE A 104 -10.99 -28.84 -4.77
N TRP A 105 -10.64 -27.94 -5.68
CA TRP A 105 -9.31 -27.33 -5.70
C TRP A 105 -9.34 -26.07 -4.83
N THR A 106 -8.65 -26.06 -3.70
CA THR A 106 -8.75 -24.94 -2.73
C THR A 106 -7.81 -23.78 -3.06
N GLY A 107 -6.77 -24.04 -3.86
CA GLY A 107 -5.64 -23.13 -4.04
C GLY A 107 -4.67 -23.08 -2.85
N GLY A 108 -4.91 -23.87 -1.80
CA GLY A 108 -4.01 -24.05 -0.65
C GLY A 108 -2.80 -24.92 -0.99
N VAL A 109 -1.85 -25.03 -0.05
CA VAL A 109 -0.61 -25.82 -0.20
C VAL A 109 0.09 -25.52 -1.52
N GLU A 110 0.51 -24.26 -1.70
CA GLU A 110 1.15 -23.77 -2.93
C GLU A 110 0.32 -24.00 -4.22
N GLY A 111 -1.01 -24.08 -4.08
CA GLY A 111 -1.93 -24.32 -5.18
C GLY A 111 -2.12 -25.79 -5.54
N LEU A 112 -1.61 -26.74 -4.75
CA LEU A 112 -1.69 -28.18 -5.05
C LEU A 112 -2.78 -28.93 -4.25
N GLU A 113 -3.42 -28.26 -3.30
CA GLU A 113 -4.42 -28.92 -2.45
C GLU A 113 -5.73 -29.21 -3.21
N ILE A 114 -6.09 -30.50 -3.22
CA ILE A 114 -7.34 -31.02 -3.76
C ILE A 114 -8.03 -31.85 -2.68
N LEU A 115 -9.27 -31.49 -2.38
CA LEU A 115 -10.13 -32.19 -1.43
C LEU A 115 -11.28 -32.88 -2.17
N LYS A 116 -11.81 -33.95 -1.59
CA LYS A 116 -13.10 -34.54 -2.00
C LYS A 116 -14.09 -34.36 -0.87
N GLY A 117 -15.26 -33.81 -1.18
CA GLY A 117 -16.29 -33.59 -0.18
C GLY A 117 -17.25 -32.48 -0.57
N ASP A 118 -17.74 -31.76 0.43
CA ASP A 118 -18.82 -30.80 0.28
C ASP A 118 -18.32 -29.37 0.55
N ILE A 119 -19.06 -28.37 0.08
CA ILE A 119 -18.84 -26.95 0.37
C ILE A 119 -20.13 -26.37 0.93
N LEU A 120 -20.07 -25.79 2.12
CA LEU A 120 -21.20 -25.09 2.71
C LEU A 120 -20.99 -23.58 2.62
N VAL A 121 -21.92 -22.90 1.95
CA VAL A 121 -21.96 -21.44 1.81
C VAL A 121 -23.17 -20.90 2.58
N THR A 122 -22.94 -20.00 3.54
CA THR A 122 -24.01 -19.33 4.30
C THR A 122 -23.71 -17.84 4.41
N ASN A 123 -24.73 -16.99 4.31
CA ASN A 123 -24.59 -15.53 4.39
C ASN A 123 -23.54 -14.93 3.43
N GLY A 124 -23.33 -15.55 2.27
CA GLY A 124 -22.29 -15.16 1.30
C GLY A 124 -20.86 -15.50 1.73
N LEU A 125 -20.69 -16.36 2.75
CA LEU A 125 -19.42 -16.84 3.27
C LEU A 125 -19.28 -18.34 3.07
N ILE A 126 -18.07 -18.81 2.81
CA ILE A 126 -17.74 -20.23 2.90
C ILE A 126 -17.61 -20.58 4.39
N LYS A 127 -18.49 -21.45 4.90
CA LYS A 127 -18.48 -21.92 6.29
C LYS A 127 -17.80 -23.26 6.48
N GLY A 128 -17.70 -24.06 5.43
CA GLY A 128 -17.00 -25.34 5.47
C GLY A 128 -16.63 -25.84 4.08
N VAL A 129 -15.55 -26.61 4.02
CA VAL A 129 -14.98 -27.22 2.81
C VAL A 129 -14.50 -28.62 3.17
N GLY A 130 -14.82 -29.62 2.35
CA GLY A 130 -14.50 -31.02 2.61
C GLY A 130 -15.56 -31.68 3.50
N VAL A 131 -15.22 -32.02 4.74
CA VAL A 131 -16.16 -32.64 5.68
C VAL A 131 -16.91 -31.55 6.44
N ILE A 132 -18.23 -31.52 6.29
CA ILE A 132 -19.09 -30.52 6.93
C ILE A 132 -19.62 -31.04 8.26
N ASP A 133 -19.57 -30.20 9.28
CA ASP A 133 -20.16 -30.46 10.59
C ASP A 133 -21.68 -30.68 10.46
N LYS A 134 -22.14 -31.86 10.90
CA LYS A 134 -23.53 -32.28 10.81
C LYS A 134 -24.43 -31.50 11.75
N ASP A 135 -23.95 -31.14 12.93
CA ASP A 135 -24.75 -30.43 13.93
C ASP A 135 -24.96 -28.98 13.48
N TYR A 136 -23.90 -28.37 12.92
CA TYR A 136 -24.01 -27.05 12.30
C TYR A 136 -24.97 -27.07 11.09
N LEU A 137 -24.86 -28.08 10.22
CA LEU A 137 -25.74 -28.21 9.06
C LEU A 137 -27.20 -28.43 9.47
N ALA A 138 -27.45 -29.24 10.52
CA ALA A 138 -28.80 -29.51 11.02
C ALA A 138 -29.46 -28.29 11.68
N ALA A 139 -28.67 -27.32 12.15
CA ALA A 139 -29.16 -26.07 12.72
C ALA A 139 -29.54 -25.01 11.65
N LEU A 140 -29.28 -25.27 10.37
CA LEU A 140 -29.62 -24.36 9.28
C LEU A 140 -30.99 -24.70 8.68
N ASP A 141 -31.82 -23.67 8.52
CA ASP A 141 -33.10 -23.79 7.82
C ASP A 141 -32.94 -23.60 6.31
N ASP A 142 -33.84 -24.23 5.53
CA ASP A 142 -33.99 -24.02 4.08
C ASP A 142 -32.71 -24.20 3.23
N VAL A 143 -31.81 -25.12 3.63
CA VAL A 143 -30.56 -25.37 2.92
C VAL A 143 -30.82 -25.89 1.50
N VAL A 144 -30.35 -25.15 0.49
CA VAL A 144 -30.36 -25.59 -0.91
C VAL A 144 -29.21 -26.57 -1.11
N THR A 145 -29.53 -27.80 -1.50
CA THR A 145 -28.52 -28.83 -1.78
C THR A 145 -28.31 -28.99 -3.29
N LEU A 146 -27.05 -28.94 -3.72
CA LEU A 146 -26.61 -29.13 -5.10
C LEU A 146 -25.61 -30.29 -5.14
N ASP A 147 -25.90 -31.37 -5.84
CA ASP A 147 -24.94 -32.47 -6.01
C ASP A 147 -24.02 -32.19 -7.21
N ALA A 148 -22.73 -32.03 -6.96
CA ALA A 148 -21.72 -31.80 -7.99
C ALA A 148 -21.33 -33.08 -8.75
N SER A 149 -21.74 -34.27 -8.29
CA SER A 149 -21.47 -35.56 -8.96
C SER A 149 -19.98 -35.80 -9.28
N GLY A 150 -19.09 -35.36 -8.40
CA GLY A 150 -17.63 -35.42 -8.55
C GLY A 150 -17.03 -34.28 -9.37
N ALA A 151 -17.82 -33.34 -9.89
CA ALA A 151 -17.35 -32.22 -10.68
C ALA A 151 -16.38 -31.32 -9.92
N TRP A 152 -15.56 -30.60 -10.69
CA TRP A 152 -14.55 -29.69 -10.15
C TRP A 152 -15.19 -28.40 -9.65
N VAL A 153 -14.79 -27.97 -8.46
CA VAL A 153 -15.09 -26.65 -7.90
C VAL A 153 -13.77 -25.98 -7.52
N SER A 154 -13.59 -24.74 -7.96
CA SER A 154 -12.42 -23.92 -7.67
C SER A 154 -12.83 -22.54 -7.13
N PRO A 155 -11.90 -21.80 -6.49
CA PRO A 155 -12.03 -20.36 -6.38
C PRO A 155 -12.35 -19.73 -7.74
N GLY A 156 -13.17 -18.69 -7.71
CA GLY A 156 -13.41 -17.88 -8.89
C GLY A 156 -12.12 -17.18 -9.36
N ILE A 157 -11.90 -17.14 -10.67
CA ILE A 157 -10.72 -16.51 -11.26
C ILE A 157 -10.74 -15.00 -10.97
N VAL A 158 -9.56 -14.45 -10.66
CA VAL A 158 -9.32 -13.02 -10.45
C VAL A 158 -8.47 -12.50 -11.61
N ASP A 159 -9.08 -11.70 -12.48
CA ASP A 159 -8.39 -11.03 -13.58
C ASP A 159 -7.75 -9.73 -13.07
N LEU A 160 -6.42 -9.69 -12.99
CA LEU A 160 -5.68 -8.52 -12.51
C LEU A 160 -5.33 -7.51 -13.62
N HIS A 161 -5.87 -7.65 -14.83
CA HIS A 161 -5.64 -6.69 -15.90
C HIS A 161 -6.77 -6.72 -16.93
N SER A 162 -7.85 -6.03 -16.60
CA SER A 162 -9.07 -6.07 -17.40
C SER A 162 -9.45 -4.72 -18.00
N HIS A 163 -10.13 -4.77 -19.13
CA HIS A 163 -10.85 -3.64 -19.71
C HIS A 163 -12.37 -3.88 -19.75
N LEU A 164 -12.86 -4.84 -18.96
CA LEU A 164 -14.29 -5.09 -18.82
C LEU A 164 -15.04 -3.82 -18.39
N GLY A 165 -16.07 -3.46 -19.15
CA GLY A 165 -16.97 -2.33 -18.87
C GLY A 165 -16.50 -1.03 -19.51
N VAL A 166 -15.19 -0.75 -19.47
CA VAL A 166 -14.61 0.46 -20.11
C VAL A 166 -14.36 0.26 -21.60
N SER A 167 -14.16 -0.99 -22.04
CA SER A 167 -14.11 -1.41 -23.44
C SER A 167 -15.16 -2.52 -23.66
N PRO A 168 -16.45 -2.17 -23.73
CA PRO A 168 -17.54 -3.14 -23.68
C PRO A 168 -17.67 -3.98 -24.95
N SER A 169 -18.32 -5.13 -24.79
CA SER A 169 -18.79 -5.99 -25.87
C SER A 169 -20.33 -5.98 -25.91
N PRO A 170 -20.97 -5.81 -27.09
CA PRO A 170 -20.34 -5.52 -28.38
C PRO A 170 -19.65 -4.15 -28.38
N SER A 171 -18.55 -4.06 -29.11
CA SER A 171 -17.80 -2.80 -29.23
C SER A 171 -18.53 -1.86 -30.19
N MET A 172 -18.75 -0.61 -29.75
CA MET A 172 -19.30 0.45 -30.57
C MET A 172 -18.37 1.66 -30.49
N SER A 173 -18.33 2.48 -31.55
CA SER A 173 -17.42 3.65 -31.58
C SER A 173 -17.66 4.62 -30.41
N GLY A 174 -18.89 4.72 -29.90
CA GLY A 174 -19.25 5.61 -28.80
C GLY A 174 -19.22 4.99 -27.40
N SER A 175 -18.86 3.70 -27.28
CA SER A 175 -18.85 3.00 -25.99
C SER A 175 -17.44 2.66 -25.49
N ASN A 176 -16.39 3.00 -26.24
CA ASN A 176 -15.01 2.73 -25.87
C ASN A 176 -14.43 3.88 -25.04
N ASP A 177 -14.54 3.74 -23.72
CA ASP A 177 -14.06 4.69 -22.73
C ASP A 177 -12.80 4.19 -22.00
N GLY A 178 -12.08 3.23 -22.60
CA GLY A 178 -10.88 2.63 -22.03
C GLY A 178 -9.63 3.52 -22.09
N ASN A 179 -9.57 4.51 -22.99
CA ASN A 179 -8.43 5.43 -23.11
C ASN A 179 -8.87 6.87 -23.36
N SER A 180 -8.29 7.82 -22.63
CA SER A 180 -8.46 9.25 -22.93
C SER A 180 -7.26 9.77 -23.71
N ARG A 181 -7.45 10.11 -25.00
CA ARG A 181 -6.38 10.65 -25.87
C ARG A 181 -6.14 12.15 -25.70
N LYS A 182 -6.51 12.72 -24.54
CA LYS A 182 -6.44 14.17 -24.27
C LYS A 182 -5.16 14.62 -23.57
N GLY A 183 -4.20 13.72 -23.34
CA GLY A 183 -2.88 14.04 -22.83
C GLY A 183 -2.14 12.78 -22.38
N PRO A 184 -0.81 12.82 -22.19
CA PRO A 184 -0.05 11.64 -21.79
C PRO A 184 -0.15 11.31 -20.28
N ILE A 185 -0.56 12.27 -19.45
CA ILE A 185 -0.61 12.16 -17.98
C ILE A 185 -1.98 12.61 -17.48
N LEU A 186 -2.81 11.65 -17.07
CA LEU A 186 -4.21 11.85 -16.68
C LEU A 186 -4.58 11.11 -15.37
N PRO A 187 -3.84 11.31 -14.25
CA PRO A 187 -4.02 10.55 -13.01
C PRO A 187 -5.37 10.76 -12.30
N TRP A 188 -6.10 11.80 -12.66
CA TRP A 188 -7.40 12.14 -12.09
C TRP A 188 -8.55 11.34 -12.72
N LEU A 189 -8.34 10.66 -13.85
CA LEU A 189 -9.36 9.81 -14.46
C LEU A 189 -9.51 8.51 -13.68
N ARG A 190 -10.72 7.96 -13.68
CA ARG A 190 -11.06 6.73 -12.97
C ARG A 190 -11.80 5.79 -13.90
N ALA A 191 -11.38 4.52 -13.94
CA ALA A 191 -12.12 3.49 -14.65
C ALA A 191 -13.55 3.30 -14.12
N LEU A 192 -13.82 3.70 -12.87
CA LEU A 192 -15.16 3.71 -12.30
C LEU A 192 -16.14 4.60 -13.07
N ASP A 193 -15.67 5.76 -13.53
CA ASP A 193 -16.52 6.76 -14.19
C ASP A 193 -16.90 6.37 -15.62
N SER A 194 -16.15 5.43 -16.21
CA SER A 194 -16.37 4.89 -17.56
C SER A 194 -16.94 3.47 -17.56
N LEU A 195 -17.31 2.93 -16.39
CA LEU A 195 -17.75 1.54 -16.29
C LEU A 195 -19.17 1.36 -16.83
N ASN A 196 -19.31 0.75 -18.01
CA ASN A 196 -20.61 0.37 -18.55
C ASN A 196 -21.15 -0.89 -17.87
N THR A 197 -22.12 -0.74 -16.96
CA THR A 197 -22.76 -1.85 -16.22
C THR A 197 -23.60 -2.79 -17.08
N HIS A 198 -23.92 -2.40 -18.32
CA HIS A 198 -24.69 -3.18 -19.28
C HIS A 198 -23.81 -3.97 -20.28
N ASN A 199 -22.51 -4.05 -20.04
CA ASN A 199 -21.60 -4.79 -20.89
C ASN A 199 -21.87 -6.31 -20.86
N ASP A 200 -22.15 -6.91 -22.03
CA ASP A 200 -22.41 -8.34 -22.15
C ASP A 200 -21.19 -9.20 -21.76
N ALA A 201 -19.98 -8.64 -21.87
CA ALA A 201 -18.75 -9.32 -21.51
C ALA A 201 -18.73 -9.76 -20.04
N TYR A 202 -19.46 -9.12 -19.12
CA TYR A 202 -19.53 -9.58 -17.73
C TYR A 202 -20.07 -11.00 -17.63
N ARG A 203 -21.18 -11.29 -18.34
CA ARG A 203 -21.81 -12.62 -18.31
C ARG A 203 -20.93 -13.65 -19.00
N LEU A 204 -20.26 -13.26 -20.09
CA LEU A 204 -19.32 -14.12 -20.80
C LEU A 204 -18.09 -14.47 -19.95
N SER A 205 -17.52 -13.49 -19.24
CA SER A 205 -16.40 -13.70 -18.32
C SER A 205 -16.79 -14.58 -17.13
N VAL A 206 -17.98 -14.38 -16.56
CA VAL A 206 -18.52 -15.24 -15.50
C VAL A 206 -18.73 -16.68 -15.98
N ALA A 207 -19.21 -16.87 -17.21
CA ALA A 207 -19.33 -18.21 -17.81
C ALA A 207 -17.96 -18.92 -17.97
N GLY A 208 -16.87 -18.15 -18.10
CA GLY A 208 -15.50 -18.66 -18.08
C GLY A 208 -14.89 -18.82 -16.68
N GLY A 209 -15.64 -18.57 -15.61
CA GLY A 209 -15.19 -18.72 -14.23
C GLY A 209 -14.55 -17.47 -13.59
N VAL A 210 -14.51 -16.34 -14.29
CA VAL A 210 -14.01 -15.07 -13.74
C VAL A 210 -15.07 -14.46 -12.82
N THR A 211 -14.68 -14.14 -11.58
CA THR A 211 -15.62 -13.57 -10.58
C THR A 211 -15.23 -12.17 -10.15
N THR A 212 -13.96 -11.82 -10.32
CA THR A 212 -13.37 -10.56 -9.85
C THR A 212 -12.44 -10.05 -10.93
N ALA A 213 -12.48 -8.74 -11.20
CA ALA A 213 -11.60 -8.12 -12.17
C ALA A 213 -11.06 -6.80 -11.63
N LEU A 214 -9.78 -6.54 -11.86
CA LEU A 214 -9.23 -5.20 -11.83
C LEU A 214 -9.46 -4.56 -13.19
N VAL A 215 -10.37 -3.59 -13.24
CA VAL A 215 -10.62 -2.79 -14.44
C VAL A 215 -9.75 -1.55 -14.39
N LEU A 216 -8.99 -1.31 -15.46
CA LEU A 216 -8.02 -0.22 -15.52
C LEU A 216 -8.03 0.48 -16.89
N PRO A 217 -7.54 1.74 -16.96
CA PRO A 217 -7.30 2.42 -18.24
C PRO A 217 -6.43 1.60 -19.19
N GLY A 218 -6.55 1.84 -20.49
CA GLY A 218 -5.68 1.25 -21.51
C GLY A 218 -4.25 1.78 -21.44
N SER A 219 -3.48 1.47 -22.48
CA SER A 219 -2.05 1.79 -22.57
C SER A 219 -1.73 3.02 -23.43
N ALA A 220 -2.73 3.83 -23.80
CA ALA A 220 -2.48 5.00 -24.67
C ALA A 220 -1.75 6.15 -23.96
N ASN A 221 -1.73 6.14 -22.63
CA ASN A 221 -1.19 7.22 -21.79
C ASN A 221 0.03 6.69 -21.01
N ALA A 222 0.97 7.59 -20.68
CA ALA A 222 2.06 7.26 -19.76
C ALA A 222 1.57 7.12 -18.31
N ILE A 223 0.55 7.91 -17.94
CA ILE A 223 -0.26 7.73 -16.72
C ILE A 223 -1.72 7.86 -17.16
N GLY A 224 -2.45 6.75 -17.21
CA GLY A 224 -3.81 6.66 -17.77
C GLY A 224 -4.93 6.91 -16.77
N GLY A 225 -4.65 6.78 -15.47
CA GLY A 225 -5.62 7.02 -14.41
C GLY A 225 -5.70 5.87 -13.40
N GLN A 226 -6.81 5.85 -12.66
CA GLN A 226 -7.06 4.92 -11.56
C GLN A 226 -7.84 3.69 -12.03
N GLY A 227 -7.36 2.51 -11.68
CA GLY A 227 -8.09 1.25 -11.81
C GLY A 227 -8.94 0.94 -10.56
N ILE A 228 -9.92 0.07 -10.73
CA ILE A 228 -10.85 -0.37 -9.69
C ILE A 228 -11.00 -1.89 -9.70
N VAL A 229 -11.16 -2.47 -8.52
CA VAL A 229 -11.47 -3.91 -8.39
C VAL A 229 -12.98 -4.07 -8.25
N ILE A 230 -13.57 -4.89 -9.11
CA ILE A 230 -15.01 -5.16 -9.14
C ILE A 230 -15.31 -6.65 -8.99
N LYS A 231 -16.47 -6.96 -8.41
CA LYS A 231 -17.11 -8.27 -8.56
C LYS A 231 -18.00 -8.25 -9.81
N LEU A 232 -17.96 -9.34 -10.58
CA LEU A 232 -18.71 -9.44 -11.84
C LEU A 232 -20.17 -9.87 -11.66
N ARG A 233 -20.56 -10.22 -10.43
CA ARG A 233 -21.97 -10.43 -10.08
C ARG A 233 -22.69 -9.07 -10.16
N PRO A 234 -23.85 -8.98 -10.85
CA PRO A 234 -24.66 -7.78 -10.86
C PRO A 234 -25.04 -7.31 -9.45
N PRO A 235 -24.85 -6.03 -9.12
CA PRO A 235 -25.31 -5.47 -7.86
C PRO A 235 -26.82 -5.19 -7.91
N GLU A 236 -27.45 -5.12 -6.74
CA GLU A 236 -28.89 -4.89 -6.60
C GLU A 236 -29.30 -3.52 -7.15
N ASP A 237 -28.48 -2.49 -6.89
CA ASP A 237 -28.68 -1.11 -7.35
C ASP A 237 -28.30 -0.89 -8.83
N ARG A 238 -27.71 -1.90 -9.49
CA ARG A 238 -27.20 -1.86 -10.88
C ARG A 238 -26.20 -0.74 -11.14
N SER A 239 -25.56 -0.18 -10.10
CA SER A 239 -24.64 0.93 -10.23
C SER A 239 -23.19 0.45 -10.39
N PRO A 240 -22.31 1.24 -11.03
CA PRO A 240 -20.87 0.96 -11.02
C PRO A 240 -20.29 0.83 -9.61
N THR A 241 -20.72 1.69 -8.68
CA THR A 241 -20.27 1.68 -7.28
C THR A 241 -20.69 0.38 -6.58
N GLY A 242 -21.89 -0.12 -6.86
CA GLY A 242 -22.37 -1.41 -6.37
C GLY A 242 -21.51 -2.58 -6.84
N MET A 243 -20.73 -2.46 -7.93
CA MET A 243 -19.81 -3.51 -8.39
C MET A 243 -18.48 -3.53 -7.64
N LEU A 244 -18.11 -2.45 -6.95
CA LEU A 244 -16.80 -2.33 -6.28
C LEU A 244 -16.60 -3.41 -5.21
N LEU A 245 -15.41 -4.03 -5.22
CA LEU A 245 -15.00 -4.91 -4.14
C LEU A 245 -14.67 -4.12 -2.87
N GLU A 246 -13.98 -3.00 -3.04
CA GLU A 246 -13.69 -2.03 -1.97
C GLU A 246 -14.05 -0.63 -2.47
N ASN A 247 -14.89 0.08 -1.72
CA ASN A 247 -15.21 1.46 -2.02
C ASN A 247 -14.06 2.37 -1.54
N PRO A 248 -13.61 3.36 -2.34
CA PRO A 248 -12.75 4.43 -1.84
C PRO A 248 -13.32 5.11 -0.58
N TYR A 249 -12.42 5.54 0.33
CA TYR A 249 -12.78 6.25 1.57
C TYR A 249 -13.74 7.42 1.36
N SER A 250 -13.53 8.18 0.28
CA SER A 250 -14.51 9.12 -0.25
C SER A 250 -14.51 9.09 -1.78
N THR A 251 -15.68 9.34 -2.36
CA THR A 251 -15.89 9.36 -3.82
C THR A 251 -15.41 10.65 -4.47
N ASN A 252 -15.26 11.74 -3.70
CA ASN A 252 -14.99 13.07 -4.22
C ASN A 252 -13.70 13.71 -3.69
N GLN A 253 -12.99 13.06 -2.77
CA GLN A 253 -11.75 13.59 -2.20
C GLN A 253 -10.62 12.57 -2.21
N THR A 254 -9.41 13.08 -2.04
CA THR A 254 -8.18 12.28 -1.87
C THR A 254 -7.87 12.11 -0.38
N GLU A 255 -8.90 11.81 0.41
CA GLU A 255 -8.73 11.52 1.83
C GLU A 255 -8.21 10.09 2.01
N TYR A 256 -7.26 9.93 2.91
CA TYR A 256 -6.77 8.63 3.36
C TYR A 256 -6.91 8.58 4.88
N ASP A 257 -7.42 7.47 5.38
CA ASP A 257 -7.50 7.23 6.81
C ASP A 257 -6.13 6.74 7.29
N THR A 258 -5.46 7.54 8.13
CA THR A 258 -4.15 7.21 8.71
C THR A 258 -4.24 6.11 9.77
N SER A 259 -5.45 5.84 10.29
CA SER A 259 -5.71 4.82 11.29
C SER A 259 -6.13 3.46 10.70
N ALA A 260 -6.54 3.44 9.42
CA ALA A 260 -6.97 2.23 8.75
C ALA A 260 -5.90 1.66 7.80
N VAL A 261 -5.99 0.36 7.53
CA VAL A 261 -5.14 -0.31 6.55
C VAL A 261 -5.42 0.28 5.16
N PHE A 262 -4.36 0.61 4.42
CA PHE A 262 -4.49 1.27 3.12
C PHE A 262 -5.29 0.40 2.14
N ARG A 263 -6.45 0.90 1.70
CA ARG A 263 -7.28 0.27 0.66
C ARG A 263 -6.67 0.55 -0.71
N TYR A 264 -6.39 -0.50 -1.47
CA TYR A 264 -5.53 -0.41 -2.64
C TYR A 264 -6.24 0.33 -3.79
N ARG A 265 -5.66 1.43 -4.26
CA ARG A 265 -6.02 2.06 -5.55
C ARG A 265 -4.93 1.76 -6.55
N GLN A 266 -5.29 1.09 -7.65
CA GLN A 266 -4.33 0.79 -8.70
C GLN A 266 -4.18 2.02 -9.59
N MET A 267 -2.93 2.39 -9.89
CA MET A 267 -2.64 3.38 -10.92
C MET A 267 -2.07 2.65 -12.13
N LYS A 268 -2.50 3.08 -13.32
CA LYS A 268 -2.05 2.57 -14.61
C LYS A 268 -1.31 3.65 -15.36
#